data_AF-A0A7C6KDS8-F1
#
_entry.id   AF-A0A7C6KDS8-F1
#
_cell.length_a   1.000
_cell.length_b   1.000
_cell.length_c   1.000
_cell.angle_alpha   90.00
_cell.angle_beta   90.00
_cell.angle_gamma   90.00
#
_symmetry.space_group_name_H-M   'P 1'
#
loop_
_entity.id
_entity.type
_entity.pdbx_description
1 polymer ?
#
loop_
_entity_poly.entity_id
_entity_poly.type
_entity_poly.pdbx_seq_one_letter_code
_entity_poly.pdbx_strand_id
1 'polypeptide(L)'
;MRRLAAILACLLLPPASALAESAALRPSASLLFKYPELLQPGTCVMYREGGAGWVLTEPLYYLKAHVIAAAVSTRQLPHCPQVPGKLPEQYNRAEAIRHFQATPCLAAHEGERSEQIGLVQLRVASWETPYERKMENAGRLYRGYFLDQRLRKDLEIELEADLLAPCPTGE
;
A
#
# COMPACT_ATOMS: atom_id res chain seq x y z
N MET A 1 -74.27 0.82 -20.30
CA MET A 1 -73.10 1.66 -19.93
C MET A 1 -72.04 0.72 -19.37
N ARG A 2 -70.94 0.46 -20.12
CA ARG A 2 -69.57 0.96 -19.85
C ARG A 2 -69.03 0.41 -18.51
N ARG A 3 -67.95 -0.37 -18.38
CA ARG A 3 -66.69 -0.54 -19.15
C ARG A 3 -66.04 -1.88 -18.72
N LEU A 4 -65.68 -2.75 -19.67
CA LEU A 4 -64.29 -3.07 -20.09
C LEU A 4 -63.43 -3.80 -19.05
N ALA A 5 -63.15 -5.07 -19.37
CA ALA A 5 -61.99 -5.83 -18.92
C ALA A 5 -60.70 -5.12 -19.35
N ALA A 6 -59.69 -5.13 -18.49
CA ALA A 6 -58.32 -4.79 -18.84
C ALA A 6 -57.36 -5.78 -18.18
N ILE A 7 -56.92 -6.74 -18.99
CA ILE A 7 -55.66 -7.48 -18.80
C ILE A 7 -54.56 -6.53 -19.28
N LEU A 8 -53.51 -6.25 -18.49
CA LEU A 8 -52.16 -6.12 -19.05
C LEU A 8 -51.06 -6.19 -17.99
N ALA A 9 -50.13 -7.10 -18.27
CA ALA A 9 -48.85 -7.33 -17.65
C ALA A 9 -48.05 -6.05 -17.33
N CYS A 10 -47.54 -5.98 -16.10
CA CYS A 10 -46.31 -5.25 -15.81
C CYS A 10 -45.27 -6.26 -15.31
N LEU A 11 -44.58 -6.83 -16.31
CA LEU A 11 -43.13 -6.99 -16.37
C LEU A 11 -42.44 -7.33 -15.03
N LEU A 12 -42.11 -8.62 -14.91
CA LEU A 12 -40.90 -9.13 -14.28
C LEU A 12 -39.69 -8.31 -14.75
N LEU A 13 -39.36 -7.25 -14.03
CA LEU A 13 -38.05 -6.62 -14.11
C LEU A 13 -37.07 -7.61 -13.47
N PRO A 14 -36.12 -8.20 -14.23
CA PRO A 14 -35.01 -8.88 -13.58
C PRO A 14 -34.31 -7.85 -12.67
N PRO A 15 -33.88 -8.23 -11.46
CA PRO A 15 -33.03 -7.35 -10.67
C PRO A 15 -31.84 -7.03 -11.56
N ALA A 16 -31.61 -5.74 -11.81
CA ALA A 16 -30.37 -5.29 -12.40
C ALA A 16 -29.28 -5.72 -11.41
N SER A 17 -28.64 -6.86 -11.69
CA SER A 17 -27.38 -7.22 -11.08
C SER A 17 -26.46 -6.06 -11.43
N ALA A 18 -26.29 -5.13 -10.50
CA ALA A 18 -25.17 -4.23 -10.54
C ALA A 18 -23.96 -5.13 -10.78
N LEU A 19 -23.36 -5.01 -11.96
CA LEU A 19 -22.06 -5.61 -12.21
C LEU A 19 -21.17 -4.95 -11.17
N ALA A 20 -20.94 -5.65 -10.05
CA ALA A 20 -19.90 -5.29 -9.13
C ALA A 20 -18.62 -5.41 -9.95
N GLU A 21 -18.20 -4.28 -10.52
CA GLU A 21 -16.94 -4.18 -11.21
C GLU A 21 -15.89 -4.67 -10.21
N SER A 22 -15.33 -5.85 -10.47
CA SER A 22 -14.47 -6.51 -9.49
C SER A 22 -13.26 -5.62 -9.34
N ALA A 23 -13.12 -5.01 -8.15
CA ALA A 23 -12.05 -4.09 -7.82
C ALA A 23 -10.71 -4.65 -8.32
N ALA A 24 -9.97 -3.83 -9.07
CA ALA A 24 -8.78 -4.28 -9.77
C ALA A 24 -7.75 -4.85 -8.78
N LEU A 25 -7.15 -6.00 -9.13
CA LEU A 25 -6.19 -6.68 -8.28
C LEU A 25 -4.80 -6.06 -8.45
N ARG A 26 -4.26 -5.44 -7.39
CA ARG A 26 -2.90 -4.87 -7.42
C ARG A 26 -1.81 -5.95 -7.42
N PRO A 27 -0.58 -5.61 -7.84
CA PRO A 27 0.58 -6.48 -7.68
C PRO A 27 0.76 -6.97 -6.24
N SER A 28 0.61 -6.09 -5.25
CA SER A 28 0.66 -6.44 -3.82
C SER A 28 -0.35 -7.54 -3.46
N ALA A 29 -1.60 -7.43 -3.90
CA ALA A 29 -2.63 -8.46 -3.65
C ALA A 29 -2.33 -9.78 -4.38
N SER A 30 -1.82 -9.71 -5.61
CA SER A 30 -1.46 -10.90 -6.39
C SER A 30 -0.38 -11.74 -5.71
N LEU A 31 0.54 -11.13 -4.96
CA LEU A 31 1.61 -11.85 -4.25
C LEU A 31 1.09 -12.79 -3.16
N LEU A 32 -0.02 -12.46 -2.50
CA LEU A 32 -0.61 -13.32 -1.48
C LEU A 32 -1.11 -14.66 -2.05
N PHE A 33 -1.43 -14.70 -3.35
CA PHE A 33 -1.83 -15.92 -4.05
C PHE A 33 -0.64 -16.65 -4.70
N LYS A 34 0.35 -15.90 -5.19
CA LYS A 34 1.50 -16.47 -5.92
C LYS A 34 2.59 -17.02 -5.01
N TYR A 35 2.85 -16.35 -3.90
CA TYR A 35 3.93 -16.68 -2.95
C TYR A 35 3.41 -16.61 -1.50
N PRO A 36 2.37 -17.40 -1.14
CA PRO A 36 1.78 -17.36 0.19
C PRO A 36 2.80 -17.67 1.30
N GLU A 37 3.82 -18.49 1.02
CA GLU A 37 4.89 -18.87 1.95
C GLU A 37 5.74 -17.67 2.42
N LEU A 38 5.96 -16.67 1.56
CA LEU A 38 6.68 -15.45 1.91
C LEU A 38 5.95 -14.64 2.98
N LEU A 39 4.61 -14.76 3.01
CA LEU A 39 3.72 -13.94 3.82
C LEU A 39 3.02 -14.75 4.93
N GLN A 40 3.53 -15.93 5.24
CA GLN A 40 3.09 -16.71 6.39
C GLN A 40 3.49 -16.04 7.70
N PRO A 41 2.65 -16.08 8.74
CA PRO A 41 3.03 -15.61 10.07
C PRO A 41 4.35 -16.23 10.54
N GLY A 42 5.25 -15.40 11.06
CA GLY A 42 6.59 -15.78 11.49
C GLY A 42 7.66 -15.71 10.40
N THR A 43 7.30 -15.57 9.13
CA THR A 43 8.29 -15.42 8.05
C THR A 43 9.05 -14.10 8.19
N CYS A 44 10.37 -14.17 8.01
CA CYS A 44 11.23 -12.99 8.01
C CYS A 44 11.16 -12.27 6.66
N VAL A 45 10.84 -10.99 6.71
CA VAL A 45 10.77 -10.11 5.54
C VAL A 45 11.54 -8.82 5.79
N MET A 46 11.88 -8.14 4.71
CA MET A 46 12.63 -6.90 4.75
C MET A 46 12.07 -5.89 3.75
N TYR A 47 11.81 -4.69 4.26
CA TYR A 47 11.58 -3.48 3.48
C TYR A 47 12.91 -2.76 3.26
N ARG A 48 13.15 -2.23 2.06
CA ARG A 48 14.40 -1.56 1.70
C ARG A 48 14.15 -0.22 1.01
N GLU A 49 14.97 0.77 1.32
CA GLU A 49 14.96 2.09 0.68
C GLU A 49 16.37 2.49 0.24
N GLY A 50 16.44 3.25 -0.87
CA GLY A 50 17.70 3.64 -1.49
C GLY A 50 18.33 2.52 -2.32
N GLY A 51 19.50 2.81 -2.90
CA GLY A 51 20.30 1.82 -3.64
C GLY A 51 19.83 1.45 -5.06
N ALA A 52 18.78 2.07 -5.60
CA ALA A 52 18.33 1.83 -6.97
C ALA A 52 19.10 2.70 -7.99
N GLY A 53 20.25 2.21 -8.45
CA GLY A 53 21.06 2.80 -9.53
C GLY A 53 22.04 1.78 -10.11
N TRP A 54 22.42 1.93 -11.39
CA TRP A 54 23.25 0.96 -12.13
C TRP A 54 24.71 0.83 -11.62
N VAL A 55 25.11 1.66 -10.64
CA VAL A 55 26.44 1.71 -10.03
C VAL A 55 26.23 2.00 -8.54
N LEU A 56 26.09 0.99 -7.69
CA LEU A 56 25.88 1.17 -6.24
C LEU A 56 27.04 1.93 -5.59
N THR A 57 26.78 3.04 -4.87
CA THR A 57 27.81 3.73 -4.05
C THR A 57 27.35 4.32 -2.69
N GLU A 58 26.06 4.25 -2.28
CA GLU A 58 25.60 4.77 -0.97
C GLU A 58 24.55 3.85 -0.30
N PRO A 59 24.42 3.89 1.05
CA PRO A 59 23.87 2.80 1.87
C PRO A 59 22.39 2.47 1.58
N LEU A 60 22.12 1.16 1.59
CA LEU A 60 20.79 0.57 1.53
C LEU A 60 20.18 0.58 2.93
N TYR A 61 19.15 1.39 3.14
CA TYR A 61 18.40 1.44 4.39
C TYR A 61 17.38 0.31 4.42
N TYR A 62 17.08 -0.20 5.61
CA TYR A 62 16.20 -1.35 5.72
C TYR A 62 15.37 -1.35 7.00
N LEU A 63 14.27 -2.10 6.94
CA LEU A 63 13.48 -2.51 8.09
C LEU A 63 13.24 -4.01 7.97
N LYS A 64 13.84 -4.78 8.89
CA LYS A 64 13.65 -6.23 9.04
C LYS A 64 12.51 -6.47 10.01
N ALA A 65 11.58 -7.33 9.64
CA ALA A 65 10.40 -7.64 10.43
C ALA A 65 9.96 -9.10 10.25
N HIS A 66 9.07 -9.54 11.14
CA HIS A 66 8.37 -10.82 11.00
C HIS A 66 6.91 -10.56 10.65
N VAL A 67 6.38 -11.38 9.75
CA VAL A 67 4.97 -11.30 9.38
C VAL A 67 4.10 -11.73 10.56
N ILE A 68 3.06 -10.94 10.86
CA ILE A 68 2.03 -11.26 11.85
C ILE A 68 0.81 -11.84 11.14
N ALA A 69 0.37 -11.15 10.09
CA ALA A 69 -0.77 -11.52 9.26
C ALA A 69 -0.64 -10.90 7.88
N ALA A 70 -1.26 -11.50 6.88
CA ALA A 70 -1.39 -10.94 5.55
C ALA A 70 -2.83 -11.14 5.04
N ALA A 71 -3.38 -10.12 4.39
CA ALA A 71 -4.74 -10.16 3.85
C ALA A 71 -4.88 -9.32 2.59
N VAL A 72 -5.83 -9.70 1.74
CA VAL A 72 -6.31 -8.84 0.66
C VAL A 72 -7.44 -7.97 1.19
N SER A 73 -7.34 -6.66 0.97
CA SER A 73 -8.34 -5.67 1.36
C SER A 73 -8.76 -4.86 0.14
N THR A 74 -10.06 -4.76 -0.11
CA THR A 74 -10.61 -3.81 -1.08
C THR A 74 -10.64 -2.43 -0.45
N ARG A 75 -9.89 -1.47 -1.02
CA ARG A 75 -9.86 -0.09 -0.55
C ARG A 75 -10.17 0.87 -1.70
N GLN A 76 -10.98 1.88 -1.41
CA GLN A 76 -11.11 3.05 -2.28
C GLN A 76 -9.79 3.82 -2.23
N LEU A 77 -9.18 4.06 -3.38
CA LEU A 77 -7.91 4.77 -3.42
C LEU A 77 -8.14 6.28 -3.24
N PRO A 78 -7.45 6.94 -2.29
CA PRO A 78 -7.50 8.39 -2.18
C PRO A 78 -6.70 9.02 -3.32
N HIS A 79 -6.95 10.30 -3.62
CA HIS A 79 -6.01 11.06 -4.45
C HIS A 79 -4.72 11.36 -3.67
N CYS A 80 -3.59 11.30 -4.37
CA CYS A 80 -2.29 11.58 -3.77
C CYS A 80 -2.23 13.03 -3.28
N PRO A 81 -1.87 13.29 -2.01
CA PRO A 81 -1.71 14.64 -1.49
C PRO A 81 -0.78 15.47 -2.37
N GLN A 82 -1.29 16.60 -2.85
CA GLN A 82 -0.55 17.59 -3.63
C GLN A 82 -0.22 18.81 -2.78
N VAL A 83 0.96 19.38 -3.00
CA VAL A 83 1.33 20.67 -2.43
C VAL A 83 1.43 21.68 -3.58
N PRO A 84 0.57 22.72 -3.62
CA PRO A 84 0.57 23.69 -4.71
C PRO A 84 1.96 24.28 -4.97
N GLY A 85 2.38 24.26 -6.24
CA GLY A 85 3.66 24.83 -6.66
C GLY A 85 4.91 24.04 -6.27
N LYS A 86 4.76 22.82 -5.71
CA LYS A 86 5.89 21.95 -5.39
C LYS A 86 5.80 20.62 -6.15
N LEU A 87 6.96 20.16 -6.62
CA LEU A 87 7.14 18.77 -7.02
C LEU A 87 7.36 17.89 -5.77
N PRO A 88 7.08 16.58 -5.83
CA PRO A 88 7.31 15.67 -4.69
C PRO A 88 8.71 15.74 -4.09
N GLU A 89 9.74 15.95 -4.91
CA GLU A 89 11.14 16.08 -4.49
C GLU A 89 11.39 17.34 -3.64
N GLN A 90 10.49 18.32 -3.70
CA GLN A 90 10.56 19.59 -2.98
C GLN A 90 9.72 19.58 -1.69
N TYR A 91 9.06 18.45 -1.39
CA TYR A 91 8.26 18.31 -0.18
C TYR A 91 9.16 18.40 1.06
N ASN A 92 8.67 19.04 2.11
CA ASN A 92 9.24 18.91 3.45
C ASN A 92 8.82 17.57 4.10
N ARG A 93 9.35 17.25 5.29
CA ARG A 93 9.11 15.96 5.94
C ARG A 93 7.63 15.66 6.16
N ALA A 94 6.89 16.64 6.65
CA ALA A 94 5.46 16.47 6.92
C ALA A 94 4.65 16.27 5.63
N GLU A 95 5.02 16.98 4.56
CA GLU A 95 4.42 16.82 3.23
C GLU A 95 4.72 15.43 2.64
N ALA A 96 5.97 14.97 2.73
CA ALA A 96 6.40 13.65 2.27
C ALA A 96 5.72 12.52 3.07
N ILE A 97 5.63 12.64 4.41
CA ILE A 97 4.93 11.67 5.26
C ILE A 97 3.47 11.53 4.82
N ARG A 98 2.74 12.63 4.64
CA ARG A 98 1.34 12.58 4.18
C ARG A 98 1.23 11.87 2.82
N HIS A 99 2.17 12.15 1.92
CA HIS A 99 2.20 11.51 0.62
C HIS A 99 2.42 9.98 0.73
N PHE A 100 3.41 9.54 1.51
CA PHE A 100 3.69 8.12 1.70
C PHE A 100 2.58 7.37 2.45
N GLN A 101 1.90 8.03 3.41
CA GLN A 101 0.74 7.47 4.11
C GLN A 101 -0.47 7.28 3.19
N ALA A 102 -0.63 8.13 2.18
CA ALA A 102 -1.70 8.00 1.20
C ALA A 102 -1.42 6.91 0.16
N THR A 103 -0.18 6.41 0.05
CA THR A 103 0.18 5.40 -0.95
C THR A 103 -0.42 4.03 -0.58
N PRO A 104 -1.08 3.32 -1.52
CA PRO A 104 -1.27 3.68 -2.92
C PRO A 104 -2.42 4.68 -3.10
N CYS A 105 -2.19 5.66 -3.98
CA CYS A 105 -3.13 6.75 -4.26
C CYS A 105 -3.21 7.06 -5.76
N LEU A 106 -4.29 7.74 -6.14
CA LEU A 106 -4.61 8.14 -7.49
C LEU A 106 -3.96 9.49 -7.84
N ALA A 107 -3.52 9.65 -9.08
CA ALA A 107 -3.16 10.96 -9.60
C ALA A 107 -4.40 11.86 -9.67
N ALA A 108 -4.21 13.19 -9.55
CA ALA A 108 -5.31 14.15 -9.37
C ALA A 108 -6.42 14.13 -10.45
N HIS A 109 -6.11 13.65 -11.66
CA HIS A 109 -7.05 13.59 -12.78
C HIS A 109 -7.66 12.20 -12.99
N GLU A 110 -7.25 11.21 -12.20
CA GLU A 110 -7.83 9.87 -12.27
C GLU A 110 -9.18 9.82 -11.56
N GLY A 111 -10.10 9.09 -12.17
CA GLY A 111 -11.41 8.79 -11.58
C GLY A 111 -11.27 7.91 -10.35
N GLU A 112 -12.14 8.15 -9.38
CA GLU A 112 -12.28 7.35 -8.18
C GLU A 112 -12.48 5.87 -8.50
N ARG A 113 -11.70 5.00 -7.84
CA ARG A 113 -11.83 3.55 -7.98
C ARG A 113 -11.40 2.82 -6.71
N SER A 114 -11.97 1.63 -6.55
CA SER A 114 -11.54 0.67 -5.56
C SER A 114 -10.56 -0.33 -6.17
N GLU A 115 -9.55 -0.70 -5.39
CA GLU A 115 -8.58 -1.73 -5.76
C GLU A 115 -8.44 -2.74 -4.61
N GLN A 116 -8.13 -3.98 -4.97
CA GLN A 116 -7.76 -5.04 -4.02
C GLN A 116 -6.26 -4.95 -3.76
N ILE A 117 -5.89 -4.74 -2.49
CA ILE A 117 -4.53 -4.46 -2.03
C ILE A 117 -4.07 -5.57 -1.10
N GLY A 118 -2.85 -6.07 -1.29
CA GLY A 118 -2.23 -7.06 -0.42
C GLY A 118 -1.49 -6.37 0.70
N LEU A 119 -2.00 -6.48 1.93
CA LEU A 119 -1.47 -5.82 3.09
C LEU A 119 -0.88 -6.83 4.06
N VAL A 120 0.24 -6.45 4.67
CA VAL A 120 1.00 -7.30 5.57
C VAL A 120 1.22 -6.55 6.88
N GLN A 121 0.72 -7.14 7.97
CA GLN A 121 1.03 -6.68 9.32
C GLN A 121 2.35 -7.28 9.75
N LEU A 122 3.23 -6.43 10.27
CA LEU A 122 4.63 -6.74 10.51
C LEU A 122 5.02 -6.38 11.93
N ARG A 123 5.81 -7.23 12.57
CA ARG A 123 6.49 -6.95 13.83
C ARG A 123 7.94 -6.58 13.59
N VAL A 124 8.29 -5.32 13.87
CA VAL A 124 9.63 -4.78 13.66
C VAL A 124 10.67 -5.52 14.51
N ALA A 125 11.74 -5.99 13.88
CA ALA A 125 12.84 -6.70 14.52
C ALA A 125 14.12 -5.86 14.60
N SER A 126 14.56 -5.30 13.47
CA SER A 126 15.73 -4.41 13.37
C SER A 126 15.60 -3.47 12.17
N TRP A 127 16.38 -2.39 12.16
CA TRP A 127 16.33 -1.39 11.09
C TRP A 127 17.65 -0.64 10.97
N GLU A 128 17.88 -0.07 9.80
CA GLU A 128 18.89 0.94 9.50
C GLU A 128 18.21 2.09 8.76
N THR A 129 18.53 3.34 9.11
CA THR A 129 17.84 4.52 8.55
C THR A 129 18.84 5.59 8.10
N PRO A 130 18.48 6.43 7.11
CA PRO A 130 19.32 7.56 6.74
C PRO A 130 19.39 8.59 7.86
N TYR A 131 20.56 9.21 8.00
CA TYR A 131 20.76 10.36 8.90
C TYR A 131 21.06 11.66 8.15
N GLU A 132 21.49 11.56 6.89
CA GLU A 132 21.83 12.68 6.03
C GLU A 132 20.61 13.55 5.75
N ARG A 133 20.78 14.88 5.84
CA ARG A 133 19.67 15.83 5.68
C ARG A 133 19.00 15.73 4.30
N LYS A 134 19.75 15.45 3.24
CA LYS A 134 19.20 15.27 1.87
C LYS A 134 18.18 14.11 1.78
N MET A 135 18.22 13.16 2.71
CA MET A 135 17.36 11.97 2.72
C MET A 135 16.06 12.16 3.53
N GLU A 136 15.89 13.29 4.21
CA GLU A 136 14.76 13.56 5.13
C GLU A 136 13.39 13.28 4.48
N ASN A 137 13.25 13.60 3.20
CA ASN A 137 11.98 13.55 2.48
C ASN A 137 11.95 12.45 1.40
N ALA A 138 13.01 11.67 1.28
CA ALA A 138 13.22 10.73 0.17
C ALA A 138 12.54 9.36 0.40
N GLY A 139 12.10 9.06 1.63
CA GLY A 139 11.56 7.76 1.99
C GLY A 139 10.76 7.76 3.29
N ARG A 140 10.22 6.60 3.63
CA ARG A 140 9.52 6.31 4.88
C ARG A 140 10.52 6.24 6.02
N LEU A 141 11.71 5.67 5.79
CA LEU A 141 12.75 5.52 6.82
C LEU A 141 13.59 6.78 6.95
N TYR A 142 13.71 7.32 8.16
CA TYR A 142 14.60 8.45 8.45
C TYR A 142 14.92 8.57 9.93
N ARG A 143 16.19 8.65 10.31
CA ARG A 143 16.68 8.90 11.69
C ARG A 143 15.98 8.09 12.78
N GLY A 144 15.80 6.80 12.55
CA GLY A 144 15.13 5.89 13.49
C GLY A 144 13.61 5.98 13.48
N TYR A 145 13.00 6.57 12.45
CA TYR A 145 11.55 6.62 12.25
C TYR A 145 11.14 5.85 11.01
N PHE A 146 9.97 5.24 11.07
CA PHE A 146 9.16 4.85 9.94
C PHE A 146 8.00 5.85 9.85
N LEU A 147 8.03 6.71 8.84
CA LEU A 147 7.16 7.87 8.70
C LEU A 147 7.26 8.79 9.93
N ASP A 148 6.17 8.89 10.69
CA ASP A 148 6.03 9.64 11.93
C ASP A 148 6.19 8.77 13.19
N GLN A 149 6.39 7.46 13.04
CA GLN A 149 6.50 6.53 14.14
C GLN A 149 7.97 6.23 14.46
N ARG A 150 8.36 6.41 15.72
CA ARG A 150 9.70 6.04 16.18
C ARG A 150 9.85 4.52 16.17
N LEU A 151 10.83 4.02 15.45
CA LEU A 151 11.13 2.60 15.36
C LEU A 151 11.63 2.08 16.72
N ARG A 152 11.07 0.94 17.09
CA ARG A 152 11.45 0.17 18.26
C ARG A 152 11.14 -1.30 17.98
N LYS A 153 11.84 -2.20 18.66
CA LYS A 153 11.56 -3.63 18.59
C LYS A 153 10.09 -3.87 18.97
N ASP A 154 9.48 -4.82 18.26
CA ASP A 154 8.09 -5.24 18.43
C ASP A 154 7.03 -4.18 18.07
N LEU A 155 7.43 -3.04 17.48
CA LEU A 155 6.47 -2.12 16.86
C LEU A 155 5.73 -2.86 15.74
N GLU A 156 4.40 -2.71 15.72
CA GLU A 156 3.56 -3.26 14.66
C GLU A 156 3.27 -2.20 13.61
N ILE A 157 3.54 -2.53 12.35
CA ILE A 157 3.31 -1.64 11.19
C ILE A 157 2.61 -2.42 10.07
N GLU A 158 2.03 -1.70 9.11
CA GLU A 158 1.41 -2.26 7.91
C GLU A 158 2.18 -1.79 6.67
N LEU A 159 2.47 -2.70 5.75
CA LEU A 159 3.02 -2.41 4.43
C LEU A 159 2.32 -3.22 3.35
N GLU A 160 2.36 -2.73 2.11
CA GLU A 160 1.96 -3.53 0.96
C GLU A 160 2.96 -4.67 0.72
N ALA A 161 2.45 -5.83 0.31
CA ALA A 161 3.25 -7.04 0.14
C ALA A 161 4.36 -6.91 -0.92
N ASP A 162 4.17 -6.06 -1.93
CA ASP A 162 5.15 -5.83 -3.02
C ASP A 162 6.32 -4.94 -2.61
N LEU A 163 6.26 -4.33 -1.42
CA LEU A 163 7.39 -3.62 -0.81
C LEU A 163 8.33 -4.56 -0.04
N LEU A 164 7.95 -5.83 0.12
CA LEU A 164 8.65 -6.78 0.98
C LEU A 164 9.45 -7.78 0.15
N ALA A 165 10.69 -8.00 0.57
CA ALA A 165 11.55 -9.08 0.09
C ALA A 165 11.80 -10.09 1.22
N PRO A 166 12.13 -11.36 0.90
CA PRO A 166 12.59 -12.30 1.90
C PRO A 166 13.89 -11.78 2.55
N CYS A 167 14.07 -12.08 3.83
CA CYS A 167 15.36 -11.89 4.47
C CYS A 167 16.45 -12.74 3.78
N PRO A 168 17.71 -12.26 3.71
CA PRO A 168 18.82 -13.06 3.21
C PRO A 168 18.97 -14.33 4.05
N THR A 169 19.26 -15.44 3.40
CA THR A 169 19.55 -16.72 4.07
C THR A 169 20.88 -16.62 4.80
N GLY A 170 20.87 -16.77 6.14
CA GLY A 170 22.09 -16.87 6.96
C GLY A 170 22.30 -15.80 8.04
N GLU A 171 21.29 -14.96 8.36
CA GLU A 171 21.34 -13.96 9.45
C GLU A 171 20.39 -14.23 10.61
#